data_AF-A0A401YVN6-F1
#
_entry.id   AF-A0A401YVN6-F1
#
_cell.length_a   1.000
_cell.length_b   1.000
_cell.length_c   1.000
_cell.angle_alpha   90.00
_cell.angle_beta   90.00
_cell.angle_gamma   90.00
#
_symmetry.space_group_name_H-M   'P 1'
#
loop_
_entity.id
_entity.type
_entity.pdbx_description
1 polymer ?
#
loop_
_entity_poly.entity_id
_entity_poly.type
_entity_poly.pdbx_seq_one_letter_code
_entity_poly.pdbx_strand_id
1 'polypeptide(L)'
;MTEPTIRTARADDYDAVVAVVDDWWGRPMTAALPRLFLDHFHTTSLVAEDADGLGGFLIGLLSPAHADEAYIHFVGIRPDLRRSGLGAELYERFLVLARAAGRVRVRAITSPGNTGSIRFHTAMGFAVHGPVADLDGPGRDRMRFERRLDVGPGA
;
A
#
# COMPACT_ATOMS: atom_id res chain seq x y z
N MET A 1 5.66 4.36 24.36
CA MET A 1 5.75 3.90 22.97
C MET A 1 6.03 5.12 22.13
N THR A 2 7.15 5.13 21.42
CA THR A 2 7.53 6.26 20.55
C THR A 2 6.67 6.21 19.30
N GLU A 3 6.21 7.37 18.84
CA GLU A 3 5.45 7.47 17.60
C GLU A 3 6.31 7.03 16.40
N PRO A 4 5.82 6.14 15.52
CA PRO A 4 6.59 5.69 14.36
C PRO A 4 6.92 6.85 13.42
N THR A 5 8.18 6.94 13.01
CA THR A 5 8.62 7.91 12.01
C THR A 5 8.50 7.32 10.61
N ILE A 6 7.76 7.97 9.73
CA ILE A 6 7.62 7.56 8.32
C ILE A 6 8.69 8.21 7.45
N ARG A 7 9.36 7.38 6.64
CA ARG A 7 10.36 7.78 5.64
C ARG A 7 10.14 7.05 4.31
N THR A 8 10.74 7.57 3.25
CA THR A 8 10.89 6.82 1.99
C THR A 8 11.68 5.53 2.25
N ALA A 9 11.26 4.45 1.59
CA ALA A 9 11.96 3.18 1.66
C ALA A 9 13.33 3.25 0.96
N ARG A 10 14.19 2.29 1.29
CA ARG A 10 15.46 1.98 0.63
C ARG A 10 15.38 0.54 0.12
N ALA A 11 16.21 0.20 -0.86
CA ALA A 11 16.25 -1.17 -1.40
C ALA A 11 16.51 -2.22 -0.29
N ASP A 12 17.43 -1.91 0.63
CA ASP A 12 17.82 -2.80 1.73
C ASP A 12 16.74 -2.94 2.82
N ASP A 13 15.68 -2.13 2.81
CA ASP A 13 14.53 -2.33 3.72
C ASP A 13 13.77 -3.63 3.40
N TYR A 14 14.04 -4.26 2.25
CA TYR A 14 13.41 -5.52 1.84
C TYR A 14 13.54 -6.59 2.90
N ASP A 15 14.74 -6.77 3.45
CA ASP A 15 15.01 -7.85 4.40
C ASP A 15 14.17 -7.69 5.67
N ALA A 16 14.02 -6.46 6.17
CA ALA A 16 13.18 -6.14 7.31
C ALA A 16 11.68 -6.35 7.00
N VAL A 17 11.24 -5.99 5.78
CA VAL A 17 9.85 -6.16 5.36
C VAL A 17 9.50 -7.64 5.21
N VAL A 18 10.28 -8.43 4.46
CA VAL A 18 9.93 -9.83 4.23
C VAL A 18 10.03 -10.69 5.48
N ALA A 19 10.88 -10.32 6.44
CA ALA A 19 10.97 -11.00 7.73
C ALA A 19 9.64 -10.96 8.52
N VAL A 20 8.77 -9.99 8.26
CA VAL A 20 7.51 -9.81 9.02
C VAL A 20 6.24 -10.12 8.23
N VAL A 21 6.31 -10.22 6.90
CA VAL A 21 5.12 -10.32 6.02
C VAL A 21 4.23 -11.51 6.38
N ASP A 22 4.80 -12.70 6.54
CA ASP A 22 4.04 -13.91 6.82
C ASP A 22 3.40 -13.87 8.23
N ASP A 23 4.15 -13.39 9.22
CA ASP A 23 3.70 -13.25 10.61
C ASP A 23 2.54 -12.26 10.73
N TRP A 24 2.69 -11.07 10.13
CA TRP A 24 1.65 -10.04 10.18
C TRP A 24 0.36 -10.49 9.49
N TRP A 25 0.44 -11.35 8.49
CA TRP A 25 -0.74 -11.92 7.81
C TRP A 25 -1.24 -13.23 8.42
N GLY A 26 -0.45 -13.88 9.29
CA GLY A 26 -0.76 -15.21 9.84
C GLY A 26 -0.80 -16.32 8.78
N ARG A 27 -0.19 -16.10 7.61
CA ARG A 27 -0.14 -17.06 6.48
C ARG A 27 0.97 -16.70 5.51
N PRO A 28 1.45 -17.64 4.68
CA PRO A 28 2.44 -17.36 3.64
C PRO A 28 1.98 -16.26 2.68
N MET A 29 2.71 -15.15 2.66
CA MET A 29 2.46 -13.98 1.82
C MET A 29 3.72 -13.42 1.17
N THR A 30 4.91 -13.85 1.59
CA THR A 30 6.20 -13.35 1.08
C THR A 30 6.31 -13.43 -0.44
N ALA A 31 5.76 -14.46 -1.08
CA ALA A 31 5.75 -14.60 -2.55
C ALA A 31 4.98 -13.49 -3.28
N ALA A 32 4.07 -12.78 -2.61
CA ALA A 32 3.34 -11.64 -3.17
C ALA A 32 4.17 -10.33 -3.14
N LEU A 33 5.30 -10.32 -2.43
CA LEU A 33 6.22 -9.18 -2.38
C LEU A 33 7.65 -9.62 -2.73
N PRO A 34 7.93 -9.97 -3.99
CA PRO A 34 9.29 -10.23 -4.45
C PRO A 34 10.20 -8.99 -4.34
N ARG A 35 11.51 -9.23 -4.20
CA ARG A 35 12.57 -8.21 -4.03
C ARG A 35 12.55 -7.08 -5.05
N LEU A 36 12.10 -7.37 -6.27
CA LEU A 36 11.94 -6.39 -7.35
C LEU A 36 11.19 -5.12 -6.90
N PHE A 37 10.24 -5.24 -5.97
CA PHE A 37 9.43 -4.11 -5.54
C PHE A 37 10.24 -3.04 -4.82
N LEU A 38 11.20 -3.42 -3.96
CA LEU A 38 12.08 -2.44 -3.33
C LEU A 38 13.35 -2.18 -4.14
N ASP A 39 13.80 -3.10 -4.98
CA ASP A 39 14.89 -2.82 -5.92
C ASP A 39 14.52 -1.69 -6.90
N HIS A 40 13.27 -1.66 -7.39
CA HIS A 40 12.83 -0.72 -8.43
C HIS A 40 11.86 0.36 -7.97
N PHE A 41 11.08 0.14 -6.90
CA PHE A 41 10.02 1.07 -6.49
C PHE A 41 10.18 1.55 -5.04
N HIS A 42 11.37 1.43 -4.43
CA HIS A 42 11.60 1.96 -3.07
C HIS A 42 11.38 3.48 -2.99
N THR A 43 11.72 4.25 -4.03
CA THR A 43 11.58 5.72 -4.03
C THR A 43 10.12 6.19 -3.96
N THR A 44 9.17 5.31 -4.30
CA THR A 44 7.72 5.55 -4.24
C THR A 44 7.05 4.74 -3.13
N SER A 45 7.84 4.01 -2.33
CA SER A 45 7.40 3.22 -1.20
C SER A 45 7.80 3.88 0.11
N LEU A 46 7.09 3.54 1.18
CA LEU A 46 7.25 4.13 2.50
C LEU A 46 7.46 3.04 3.54
N VAL A 47 8.27 3.34 4.55
CA VAL A 47 8.40 2.53 5.77
C VAL A 47 8.19 3.43 6.98
N ALA A 48 7.65 2.84 8.04
CA ALA A 48 7.45 3.46 9.33
C ALA A 48 8.26 2.68 10.37
N GLU A 49 9.08 3.36 11.15
CA GLU A 49 9.96 2.75 12.14
C GLU A 49 9.83 3.43 13.50
N ASP A 50 9.89 2.65 14.57
CA ASP A 50 9.98 3.14 15.95
C ASP A 50 11.15 2.44 16.68
N ALA A 51 11.23 2.61 18.01
CA ALA A 51 12.27 1.99 18.82
C ALA A 51 12.24 0.45 18.80
N ASP A 52 11.09 -0.13 18.46
CA ASP A 52 10.87 -1.58 18.38
C ASP A 52 11.03 -2.11 16.94
N GLY A 53 11.47 -1.26 16.01
CA GLY A 53 11.77 -1.60 14.61
C GLY A 53 10.67 -1.22 13.63
N LEU A 54 10.47 -2.05 12.60
CA LEU A 54 9.50 -1.78 11.53
C LEU A 54 8.07 -1.79 12.07
N GLY A 55 7.42 -0.62 12.12
CA GLY A 55 6.03 -0.45 12.53
C GLY A 55 5.02 -0.57 11.38
N GLY A 56 5.46 -0.35 10.15
CA GLY A 56 4.62 -0.49 8.97
C GLY A 56 5.34 -0.19 7.67
N PHE A 57 4.74 -0.54 6.55
CA PHE A 57 5.27 -0.24 5.22
C PHE A 57 4.15 -0.11 4.20
N LEU A 58 4.38 0.66 3.14
CA LEU A 58 3.52 0.77 1.97
C LEU A 58 4.39 0.66 0.71
N ILE A 59 4.09 -0.31 -0.13
CA ILE A 59 4.70 -0.55 -1.42
C ILE A 59 3.81 0.07 -2.49
N GLY A 60 4.28 1.19 -3.03
CA GLY A 60 3.55 2.01 -3.98
C GLY A 60 4.38 2.23 -5.23
N LEU A 61 3.73 2.31 -6.38
CA LEU A 61 4.37 2.54 -7.68
C LEU A 61 3.60 3.55 -8.53
N LEU A 62 4.32 4.26 -9.38
CA LEU A 62 3.75 5.12 -10.42
C LEU A 62 3.73 4.30 -11.72
N SER A 63 2.58 4.19 -12.38
CA SER A 63 2.47 3.32 -13.55
C SER A 63 3.18 3.94 -14.77
N PRO A 64 4.13 3.22 -15.41
CA PRO A 64 4.71 3.68 -16.67
C PRO A 64 3.75 3.49 -17.85
N ALA A 65 2.81 2.54 -17.77
CA ALA A 65 1.84 2.26 -18.82
C ALA A 65 0.61 3.19 -18.76
N HIS A 66 0.33 3.74 -17.58
CA HIS A 66 -0.81 4.62 -17.32
C HIS A 66 -0.33 5.85 -16.57
N ALA A 67 0.08 6.89 -17.32
CA ALA A 67 0.71 8.09 -16.76
C ALA A 67 -0.19 8.86 -15.77
N ASP A 68 -1.50 8.60 -15.77
CA ASP A 68 -2.49 9.17 -14.85
C ASP A 68 -2.63 8.37 -13.54
N GLU A 69 -2.02 7.18 -13.43
CA GLU A 69 -2.23 6.22 -12.34
C GLU A 69 -1.00 6.02 -11.43
N ALA A 70 -1.28 5.91 -10.13
CA ALA A 70 -0.43 5.24 -9.15
C ALA A 70 -1.12 3.99 -8.60
N TYR A 71 -0.35 3.05 -8.08
CA TYR A 71 -0.86 1.77 -7.59
C TYR A 71 -0.26 1.44 -6.22
N ILE A 72 -1.10 1.06 -5.26
CA ILE A 72 -0.67 0.52 -3.96
C ILE A 72 -0.70 -1.00 -4.08
N HIS A 73 0.47 -1.61 -4.09
CA HIS A 73 0.65 -3.05 -4.28
C HIS A 73 0.48 -3.81 -2.96
N PHE A 74 1.16 -3.35 -1.91
CA PHE A 74 1.22 -4.07 -0.63
C PHE A 74 1.36 -3.10 0.53
N VAL A 75 0.63 -3.31 1.62
CA VAL A 75 0.70 -2.43 2.80
C VAL A 75 0.47 -3.24 4.06
N GLY A 76 1.42 -3.17 5.00
CA GLY A 76 1.37 -3.90 6.26
C GLY A 76 1.58 -2.97 7.45
N ILE A 77 0.90 -3.25 8.55
CA ILE A 77 1.06 -2.57 9.84
C ILE A 77 1.30 -3.61 10.92
N ARG A 78 2.33 -3.36 11.75
CA ARG A 78 2.68 -4.20 12.89
C ARG A 78 1.45 -4.40 13.78
N PRO A 79 1.13 -5.63 14.23
CA PRO A 79 -0.14 -5.94 14.89
C PRO A 79 -0.51 -5.04 16.08
N ASP A 80 0.47 -4.66 16.90
CA ASP A 80 0.33 -3.76 18.06
C ASP A 80 0.01 -2.31 17.67
N LEU A 81 0.43 -1.88 16.47
CA LEU A 81 0.17 -0.54 15.94
C LEU A 81 -1.10 -0.48 15.08
N ARG A 82 -1.87 -1.56 14.95
CA ARG A 82 -3.12 -1.52 14.20
C ARG A 82 -4.14 -0.63 14.90
N ARG A 83 -4.94 0.09 14.10
CA ARG A 83 -5.93 1.08 14.57
C ARG A 83 -5.32 2.29 15.30
N SER A 84 -4.01 2.52 15.19
CA SER A 84 -3.35 3.74 15.69
C SER A 84 -3.50 4.96 14.77
N GLY A 85 -3.87 4.74 13.50
CA GLY A 85 -3.84 5.76 12.45
C GLY A 85 -2.66 5.61 11.48
N LEU A 86 -1.63 4.83 11.81
CA LEU A 86 -0.41 4.69 10.99
C LEU A 86 -0.68 4.30 9.53
N GLY A 87 -1.62 3.38 9.30
CA GLY A 87 -1.99 2.98 7.93
C GLY A 87 -2.60 4.14 7.13
N ALA A 88 -3.42 4.99 7.78
CA ALA A 88 -3.99 6.16 7.13
C ALA A 88 -2.89 7.19 6.79
N GLU A 89 -1.93 7.40 7.69
CA GLU A 89 -0.81 8.32 7.45
C GLU A 89 0.09 7.85 6.28
N LEU A 90 0.41 6.55 6.22
CA LEU A 90 1.13 5.96 5.09
C LEU A 90 0.41 6.20 3.77
N TYR A 91 -0.92 6.00 3.74
CA TYR A 91 -1.72 6.27 2.56
C TYR A 91 -1.67 7.75 2.18
N GLU A 92 -1.98 8.67 3.11
CA GLU A 92 -2.00 10.10 2.79
C GLU A 92 -0.65 10.61 2.26
N ARG A 93 0.48 10.15 2.83
CA ARG A 93 1.82 10.46 2.28
C ARG A 93 2.02 9.91 0.87
N PHE A 94 1.55 8.70 0.58
CA PHE A 94 1.59 8.15 -0.78
C PHE A 94 0.69 8.91 -1.76
N LEU A 95 -0.49 9.35 -1.34
CA LEU A 95 -1.40 10.14 -2.19
C LEU A 95 -0.81 11.52 -2.50
N VAL A 96 -0.12 12.15 -1.54
CA VAL A 96 0.65 13.38 -1.78
C VAL A 96 1.77 13.14 -2.79
N LEU A 97 2.54 12.06 -2.64
CA LEU A 97 3.58 11.67 -3.59
C LEU A 97 3.01 11.46 -5.00
N ALA A 98 1.91 10.71 -5.12
CA ALA A 98 1.25 10.44 -6.39
C ALA A 98 0.75 11.74 -7.05
N ARG A 99 0.15 12.65 -6.28
CA ARG A 99 -0.28 13.97 -6.77
C ARG A 99 0.91 14.81 -7.25
N ALA A 100 2.01 14.85 -6.48
CA ALA A 100 3.21 15.59 -6.85
C ALA A 100 3.86 15.04 -8.13
N ALA A 101 3.68 13.75 -8.41
CA ALA A 101 4.10 13.11 -9.66
C ALA A 101 3.10 13.29 -10.82
N GLY A 102 2.07 14.13 -10.66
CA GLY A 102 1.07 14.41 -11.70
C GLY A 102 0.05 13.29 -11.90
N ARG A 103 -0.07 12.34 -10.96
CA ARG A 103 -1.10 11.29 -11.04
C ARG A 103 -2.42 11.85 -10.55
N VAL A 104 -3.51 11.41 -11.18
CA VAL A 104 -4.87 11.84 -10.84
C VAL A 104 -5.71 10.71 -10.27
N ARG A 105 -5.13 9.50 -10.20
CA ARG A 105 -5.81 8.30 -9.74
C ARG A 105 -4.87 7.36 -9.01
N VAL A 106 -5.37 6.77 -7.92
CA VAL A 106 -4.68 5.71 -7.18
C VAL A 106 -5.54 4.46 -7.14
N ARG A 107 -4.93 3.31 -7.40
CA ARG A 107 -5.62 2.00 -7.46
C ARG A 107 -4.99 0.98 -6.52
N ALA A 108 -5.80 0.03 -6.10
CA ALA A 108 -5.40 -1.13 -5.31
C ALA A 108 -6.39 -2.27 -5.52
N ILE A 109 -6.05 -3.49 -5.09
CA ILE A 109 -6.97 -4.63 -5.09
C ILE A 109 -6.88 -5.40 -3.78
N THR A 110 -7.92 -6.17 -3.48
CA THR A 110 -7.88 -7.18 -2.41
C THR A 110 -8.80 -8.35 -2.73
N SER A 111 -8.70 -9.46 -1.99
CA SER A 111 -9.68 -10.54 -2.06
C SER A 111 -11.03 -10.12 -1.46
N PRO A 112 -12.17 -10.65 -1.94
CA PRO A 112 -13.51 -10.32 -1.43
C PRO A 112 -13.70 -10.60 0.07
N GLY A 113 -13.03 -11.63 0.60
CA GLY A 113 -13.08 -11.98 2.01
C GLY A 113 -12.31 -11.02 2.95
N ASN A 114 -11.49 -10.10 2.41
CA ASN A 114 -10.71 -9.17 3.22
C ASN A 114 -11.53 -7.94 3.64
N THR A 115 -12.53 -8.16 4.48
CA THR A 115 -13.47 -7.11 4.94
C THR A 115 -12.76 -5.96 5.66
N GLY A 116 -11.63 -6.24 6.34
CA GLY A 116 -10.80 -5.22 6.97
C GLY A 116 -10.20 -4.24 5.95
N SER A 117 -9.59 -4.77 4.88
CA SER A 117 -9.05 -3.94 3.80
C SER A 117 -10.15 -3.16 3.09
N ILE A 118 -11.30 -3.77 2.81
CA ILE A 118 -12.45 -3.08 2.19
C ILE A 118 -12.90 -1.89 3.03
N ARG A 119 -13.16 -2.08 4.33
CA ARG A 119 -13.57 -0.98 5.23
C ARG A 119 -12.51 0.12 5.30
N PHE A 120 -11.24 -0.26 5.40
CA PHE A 120 -10.14 0.69 5.45
C PHE A 120 -10.08 1.55 4.17
N HIS A 121 -10.13 0.94 2.99
CA HIS A 121 -10.09 1.67 1.72
C HIS A 121 -11.32 2.56 1.54
N THR A 122 -12.52 2.09 1.90
CA THR A 122 -13.73 2.93 1.92
C THR A 122 -13.57 4.15 2.83
N ALA A 123 -13.04 3.97 4.05
CA ALA A 123 -12.78 5.07 4.97
C ALA A 123 -11.71 6.05 4.44
N MET A 124 -10.75 5.54 3.67
CA MET A 124 -9.76 6.34 2.95
C MET A 124 -10.33 6.98 1.66
N GLY A 125 -11.63 6.93 1.40
CA GLY A 125 -12.26 7.59 0.26
C GLY A 125 -12.05 6.89 -1.10
N PHE A 126 -11.67 5.61 -1.11
CA PHE A 126 -11.66 4.82 -2.33
C PHE A 126 -13.07 4.35 -2.68
N ALA A 127 -13.43 4.48 -3.96
CA ALA A 127 -14.53 3.73 -4.54
C ALA A 127 -14.16 2.24 -4.57
N VAL A 128 -15.11 1.38 -4.18
CA VAL A 128 -14.94 -0.07 -4.11
C VAL A 128 -15.81 -0.72 -5.18
N HIS A 129 -15.20 -1.51 -6.06
CA HIS A 129 -15.87 -2.19 -7.16
C HIS A 129 -15.61 -3.70 -7.10
N GLY A 130 -16.62 -4.49 -7.45
CA GLY A 130 -16.54 -5.95 -7.52
C GLY A 130 -17.46 -6.67 -6.53
N PRO A 131 -17.26 -7.98 -6.32
CA PRO A 131 -16.13 -8.77 -6.83
C PRO A 131 -16.09 -8.84 -8.35
N VAL A 132 -14.89 -8.74 -8.91
CA VAL A 132 -14.60 -9.00 -10.33
C VAL A 132 -14.08 -10.43 -10.41
N ALA A 133 -14.83 -11.28 -11.12
CA ALA A 133 -14.50 -12.69 -11.27
C ALA A 133 -13.15 -12.88 -11.98
N ASP A 134 -12.36 -13.84 -11.52
CA ASP A 134 -11.11 -14.30 -12.15
C ASP A 134 -10.08 -13.20 -12.45
N LEU A 135 -10.10 -12.08 -11.73
CA LEU A 135 -9.26 -10.92 -12.04
C LEU A 135 -7.76 -11.26 -12.02
N ASP A 136 -7.33 -12.04 -11.03
CA ASP A 136 -5.93 -12.49 -10.89
C ASP A 136 -5.74 -13.93 -11.40
N GLY A 137 -6.59 -14.37 -12.33
CA GLY A 137 -6.64 -15.71 -12.89
C GLY A 137 -7.79 -16.57 -12.33
N PRO A 138 -7.95 -17.82 -12.83
CA PRO A 138 -9.08 -18.67 -12.48
C PRO A 138 -9.28 -18.88 -10.97
N GLY A 139 -10.49 -18.64 -10.49
CA GLY A 139 -10.90 -18.72 -9.09
C GLY A 139 -10.35 -17.59 -8.21
N ARG A 140 -9.71 -16.56 -8.79
CA ARG A 140 -9.04 -15.48 -8.04
C ARG A 140 -9.78 -14.16 -8.21
N ASP A 141 -10.99 -14.13 -7.70
CA ASP A 141 -11.83 -12.94 -7.64
C ASP A 141 -11.16 -11.83 -6.82
N ARG A 142 -11.45 -10.58 -7.19
CA ARG A 142 -10.90 -9.39 -6.51
C ARG A 142 -11.91 -8.27 -6.38
N MET A 143 -11.77 -7.51 -5.30
CA MET A 143 -12.30 -6.16 -5.21
C MET A 143 -11.26 -5.22 -5.80
N ARG A 144 -11.70 -4.25 -6.60
CA ARG A 144 -10.89 -3.15 -7.12
C ARG A 144 -11.20 -1.89 -6.34
N PHE A 145 -10.15 -1.16 -5.98
CA PHE A 145 -10.24 0.12 -5.31
C PHE A 145 -9.72 1.22 -6.24
N GLU A 146 -10.43 2.35 -6.26
CA GLU A 146 -10.01 3.53 -7.01
C GLU A 146 -10.28 4.81 -6.21
N ARG A 147 -9.27 5.67 -6.06
CA ARG A 147 -9.41 7.02 -5.51
C ARG A 147 -8.93 8.03 -6.54
N ARG A 148 -9.78 8.98 -6.91
CA ARG A 148 -9.37 10.15 -7.69
C ARG A 148 -8.63 11.12 -6.77
N LEU A 149 -7.57 11.71 -7.28
CA LEU A 149 -6.83 12.75 -6.61
C LEU A 149 -7.31 14.09 -7.16
N ASP A 150 -7.70 15.00 -6.27
CA ASP A 150 -7.94 16.38 -6.68
C ASP A 150 -6.64 16.97 -7.19
N VAL A 151 -6.66 17.44 -8.43
CA VAL A 151 -5.58 18.24 -9.00
C VAL A 151 -5.78 19.63 -8.38
N GLY A 152 -4.93 20.00 -7.42
CA GLY A 152 -4.87 21.40 -7.01
C GLY A 152 -4.63 22.28 -8.24
N PRO A 153 -5.15 23.53 -8.29
CA PRO A 153 -4.80 24.44 -9.38
C PRO A 153 -3.27 24.47 -9.50
N GLY A 154 -2.79 24.28 -10.73
CA GLY A 154 -1.44 23.82 -11.05
C GLY A 154 -0.30 24.54 -10.34
N ALA A 155 0.77 23.78 -10.13
CA ALA A 155 2.11 24.28 -9.85
C ALA A 155 2.58 25.25 -10.95
#